data_AF-A0A1V3TS31-F1
#
_entry.id   AF-A0A1V3TS31-F1
#
_cell.length_a   1.000
_cell.length_b   1.000
_cell.length_c   1.000
_cell.angle_alpha   90.00
_cell.angle_beta   90.00
_cell.angle_gamma   90.00
#
_symmetry.space_group_name_H-M   'P 1'
#
loop_
_entity.id
_entity.type
_entity.pdbx_description
1 polymer ?
#
loop_
_entity_poly.entity_id
_entity_poly.type
_entity_poly.pdbx_seq_one_letter_code
_entity_poly.pdbx_strand_id
1 'polypeptide(L)'
;MSEQQVKQNQKTALTTKEAIAYLVEKFPLCFSLEGEAKPLKIGLFQDLAEALADDDKISKTVIRQALRTYTMGWRYLHACKEGAVRIGLQGEEAGVIDAQQAEHAAQTLAAAKAAYSERRAEQMKEQRKAQRKEFFKQKAREENAKKRAESKKSEAPKASLESLAALESKFSKGKK
;
A
#
# COMPACT_ATOMS: atom_id res chain seq x y z
N MET A 1 -24.08 29.10 5.57
CA MET A 1 -23.56 27.71 5.63
C MET A 1 -22.13 27.75 5.10
N SER A 2 -21.14 27.88 5.99
CA SER A 2 -19.77 28.29 5.67
C SER A 2 -18.86 27.11 5.27
N GLU A 3 -18.18 27.26 4.13
CA GLU A 3 -17.24 26.29 3.54
C GLU A 3 -16.05 25.91 4.45
N GLN A 4 -15.81 26.67 5.52
CA GLN A 4 -14.73 26.43 6.47
C GLN A 4 -14.97 25.21 7.38
N GLN A 5 -16.23 24.83 7.64
CA GLN A 5 -16.55 23.67 8.47
C GLN A 5 -16.33 22.33 7.73
N VAL A 6 -16.29 22.33 6.40
CA VAL A 6 -16.08 21.12 5.58
C VAL A 6 -14.60 20.72 5.55
N LYS A 7 -13.66 21.67 5.66
CA LYS A 7 -12.22 21.41 5.55
C LYS A 7 -11.57 20.89 6.83
N GLN A 8 -12.10 21.20 8.01
CA GLN A 8 -11.56 20.70 9.28
C GLN A 8 -11.89 19.22 9.50
N ASN A 9 -13.02 18.73 8.97
CA ASN A 9 -13.46 17.34 9.13
C ASN A 9 -12.66 16.33 8.28
N GLN A 10 -11.76 16.79 7.41
CA GLN A 10 -10.97 15.93 6.51
C GLN A 10 -9.54 15.65 7.00
N LYS A 11 -9.03 16.39 8.00
CA LYS A 11 -7.61 16.32 8.40
C LYS A 11 -7.32 15.45 9.64
N THR A 12 -8.35 14.99 10.34
CA THR A 12 -8.22 14.19 11.59
C THR A 12 -8.96 12.85 11.54
N ALA A 13 -9.53 12.47 10.40
CA ALA A 13 -10.20 11.18 10.26
C ALA A 13 -9.15 10.07 10.11
N LEU A 14 -9.07 9.18 11.10
CA LEU A 14 -8.23 7.98 11.05
C LEU A 14 -8.50 7.21 9.74
N THR A 15 -7.45 6.72 9.11
CA THR A 15 -7.59 5.84 7.94
C THR A 15 -8.35 4.58 8.34
N THR A 16 -8.97 3.88 7.38
CA THR A 16 -9.74 2.67 7.67
C THR A 16 -8.94 1.61 8.44
N LYS A 17 -7.63 1.50 8.17
CA LYS A 17 -6.74 0.56 8.87
C LYS A 17 -6.47 0.99 10.31
N GLU A 18 -6.19 2.28 10.53
CA GLU A 18 -5.98 2.84 11.86
C GLU A 18 -7.26 2.78 12.69
N ALA A 19 -8.42 2.97 12.06
CA ALA A 19 -9.72 2.82 12.72
C ALA A 19 -9.94 1.37 13.19
N ILE A 20 -9.57 0.37 12.39
CA ILE A 20 -9.62 -1.03 12.82
C ILE A 20 -8.65 -1.28 13.99
N ALA A 21 -7.42 -0.75 13.93
CA ALA A 21 -6.46 -0.89 15.01
C ALA A 21 -6.99 -0.29 16.32
N TYR A 22 -7.57 0.92 16.26
CA TYR A 22 -8.19 1.57 17.40
C TYR A 22 -9.36 0.77 17.97
N LEU A 23 -10.21 0.20 17.10
CA LEU A 23 -11.31 -0.65 17.53
C LEU A 23 -10.82 -1.93 18.22
N VAL A 24 -9.68 -2.50 17.81
CA VAL A 24 -9.06 -3.64 18.51
C VAL A 24 -8.53 -3.22 19.89
N GLU A 25 -7.87 -2.06 20.00
CA GLU A 25 -7.36 -1.56 21.27
C GLU A 25 -8.49 -1.31 22.29
N LYS A 26 -9.61 -0.75 21.83
CA LYS A 26 -10.77 -0.47 22.67
C LYS A 26 -11.61 -1.71 22.98
N PHE A 27 -11.76 -2.61 22.01
CA PHE A 27 -12.64 -3.78 22.10
C PHE A 27 -11.91 -5.07 21.69
N PRO A 28 -10.92 -5.51 22.50
CA PRO A 28 -10.06 -6.66 22.17
C PRO A 28 -10.80 -8.01 22.18
N LEU A 29 -11.97 -8.08 22.83
CA LEU A 29 -12.79 -9.29 22.87
C LEU A 29 -13.53 -9.53 21.55
N CYS A 30 -13.93 -8.43 20.89
CA CYS A 30 -14.75 -8.43 19.68
C CYS A 30 -13.88 -8.36 18.40
N PHE A 31 -12.83 -7.54 18.42
CA PHE A 31 -11.93 -7.37 17.29
C PHE A 31 -10.56 -7.99 17.58
N SER A 32 -9.93 -8.55 16.56
CA SER A 32 -8.60 -9.18 16.71
C SER A 32 -7.66 -8.74 15.59
N LEU A 33 -6.54 -8.12 15.96
CA LEU A 33 -5.55 -7.63 15.00
C LEU A 33 -4.71 -8.79 14.44
N GLU A 34 -4.38 -9.77 15.28
CA GLU A 34 -3.64 -10.98 14.93
C GLU A 34 -4.44 -12.22 15.36
N GLY A 35 -4.47 -13.26 14.52
CA GLY A 35 -5.23 -14.50 14.77
C GLY A 35 -6.55 -14.64 14.00
N GLU A 36 -7.41 -15.55 14.44
CA GLU A 36 -8.73 -15.75 13.82
C GLU A 36 -9.69 -14.63 14.22
N ALA A 37 -10.29 -13.97 13.23
CA ALA A 37 -11.27 -12.92 13.48
C ALA A 37 -12.58 -13.57 13.95
N LYS A 38 -13.20 -13.08 15.01
CA LYS A 38 -14.44 -13.69 15.51
C LYS A 38 -15.67 -13.15 14.76
N PRO A 39 -16.71 -13.96 14.51
CA PRO A 39 -17.97 -13.49 13.93
C PRO A 39 -18.59 -12.36 14.75
N LEU A 40 -18.96 -11.26 14.09
CA LEU A 40 -19.52 -10.09 14.76
C LEU A 40 -21.04 -10.21 14.92
N LYS A 41 -21.56 -9.62 16.01
CA LYS A 41 -23.00 -9.38 16.22
C LYS A 41 -23.62 -8.62 15.05
N ILE A 42 -24.83 -9.02 14.65
CA ILE A 42 -25.62 -8.27 13.66
C ILE A 42 -26.03 -6.93 14.29
N GLY A 43 -25.76 -5.82 13.61
CA GLY A 43 -26.06 -4.49 14.15
C GLY A 43 -25.01 -3.92 15.10
N LEU A 44 -23.83 -4.56 15.24
CA LEU A 44 -22.72 -4.07 16.08
C LEU A 44 -22.33 -2.60 15.79
N PHE A 45 -22.62 -2.10 14.60
CA PHE A 45 -22.42 -0.69 14.26
C PHE A 45 -23.13 0.27 15.23
N GLN A 46 -24.34 -0.07 15.68
CA GLN A 46 -25.10 0.80 16.57
C GLN A 46 -24.47 0.84 17.96
N ASP A 47 -24.15 -0.34 18.51
CA ASP A 47 -23.45 -0.49 19.79
C ASP A 47 -22.11 0.27 19.78
N LEU A 48 -21.37 0.21 18.67
CA LEU A 48 -20.13 0.97 18.47
C LEU A 48 -20.36 2.48 18.37
N ALA A 49 -21.41 2.90 17.67
CA ALA A 49 -21.71 4.32 17.48
C ALA A 49 -22.16 4.98 18.79
N GLU A 50 -22.74 4.22 19.72
CA GLU A 50 -23.10 4.67 21.05
C GLU A 50 -21.89 4.69 21.99
N ALA A 51 -21.11 3.61 22.02
CA ALA A 51 -19.90 3.53 22.86
C ALA A 51 -18.79 4.52 22.46
N LEU A 52 -18.74 4.92 21.19
CA LEU A 52 -17.78 5.89 20.66
C LEU A 52 -18.42 7.26 20.36
N ALA A 53 -19.64 7.51 20.85
CA ALA A 53 -20.34 8.78 20.60
C ALA A 53 -19.55 9.99 21.15
N ASP A 54 -18.81 9.79 22.24
CA ASP A 54 -18.01 10.81 22.92
C ASP A 54 -16.57 10.91 22.38
N ASP A 55 -16.19 10.08 21.42
CA ASP A 55 -14.79 9.93 20.97
C ASP A 55 -14.60 10.58 19.57
N ASP A 56 -14.14 11.83 19.55
CA ASP A 56 -13.97 12.63 18.31
C ASP A 56 -12.93 12.07 17.32
N LYS A 57 -12.19 11.02 17.70
CA LYS A 57 -11.15 10.41 16.85
C LYS A 57 -11.72 9.58 15.70
N ILE A 58 -12.94 9.06 15.84
CA ILE A 58 -13.58 8.20 14.84
C ILE A 58 -15.00 8.65 14.58
N SER A 59 -15.31 8.91 13.30
CA SER A 59 -16.66 9.23 12.87
C SER A 59 -17.45 7.97 12.52
N LYS A 60 -18.79 8.06 12.61
CA LYS A 60 -19.72 6.99 12.22
C LYS A 60 -19.47 6.47 10.80
N THR A 61 -19.08 7.34 9.88
CA THR A 61 -18.73 6.97 8.49
C THR A 61 -17.48 6.09 8.46
N VAL A 62 -16.46 6.44 9.24
CA VAL A 62 -15.22 5.67 9.36
C VAL A 62 -15.49 4.31 10.02
N ILE A 63 -16.31 4.24 11.08
CA ILE A 63 -16.72 2.97 11.70
C ILE A 63 -17.36 2.04 10.66
N ARG A 64 -18.29 2.56 9.86
CA ARG A 64 -18.96 1.78 8.82
C ARG A 64 -17.97 1.23 7.78
N GLN A 65 -17.04 2.08 7.34
CA GLN A 65 -16.01 1.69 6.38
C GLN A 65 -15.02 0.66 6.97
N ALA A 66 -14.66 0.84 8.24
CA ALA A 66 -13.81 -0.08 9.00
C ALA A 66 -14.46 -1.46 9.13
N LEU A 67 -15.73 -1.50 9.58
CA LEU A 67 -16.51 -2.74 9.69
C LEU A 67 -16.62 -3.46 8.35
N ARG A 68 -16.96 -2.75 7.27
CA ARG A 68 -17.04 -3.35 5.93
C ARG A 68 -15.71 -3.94 5.49
N THR A 69 -14.61 -3.25 5.75
CA THR A 69 -13.27 -3.72 5.38
C THR A 69 -12.86 -4.93 6.22
N TYR A 70 -13.19 -4.92 7.51
CA TYR A 70 -12.91 -6.01 8.43
C TYR A 70 -13.68 -7.29 8.04
N THR A 71 -14.98 -7.18 7.74
CA THR A 71 -15.83 -8.33 7.41
C THR A 71 -15.62 -8.89 6.00
N MET A 72 -15.06 -8.11 5.08
CA MET A 72 -14.66 -8.60 3.76
C MET A 72 -13.24 -9.19 3.72
N GLY A 73 -12.51 -9.14 4.84
CA GLY A 73 -11.19 -9.74 4.95
C GLY A 73 -11.26 -11.27 4.94
N TRP A 74 -10.26 -11.92 4.35
CA TRP A 74 -10.18 -13.39 4.30
C TRP A 74 -10.21 -14.04 5.68
N ARG A 75 -9.63 -13.37 6.68
CA ARG A 75 -9.63 -13.81 8.08
C ARG A 75 -11.04 -13.92 8.64
N TYR A 76 -11.88 -12.93 8.36
CA TYR A 76 -13.27 -12.91 8.83
C TYR A 76 -14.11 -13.94 8.09
N LEU A 77 -14.03 -13.97 6.75
CA LEU A 77 -14.76 -14.93 5.94
C LEU A 77 -14.43 -16.39 6.30
N HIS A 78 -13.19 -16.67 6.73
CA HIS A 78 -12.77 -18.00 7.17
C HIS A 78 -13.37 -18.41 8.53
N ALA A 79 -13.59 -17.45 9.42
CA ALA A 79 -14.17 -17.70 10.73
C ALA A 79 -15.70 -17.79 10.71
N CYS A 80 -16.34 -17.30 9.65
CA CYS A 80 -17.77 -17.47 9.41
C CYS A 80 -18.10 -18.92 9.01
N LYS A 81 -18.09 -19.83 9.98
CA LYS A 81 -18.50 -21.22 9.84
C LYS A 81 -19.89 -21.43 10.42
N GLU A 82 -20.57 -22.47 9.96
CA GLU A 82 -21.86 -22.89 10.50
C GLU A 82 -21.72 -23.21 11.98
N GLY A 83 -22.66 -22.74 12.80
CA GLY A 83 -22.62 -22.97 14.24
C GLY A 83 -21.66 -22.07 15.02
N ALA A 84 -20.94 -21.15 14.35
CA ALA A 84 -20.06 -20.22 15.04
C ALA A 84 -20.86 -19.15 15.80
N VAL A 85 -20.50 -18.92 17.06
CA VAL A 85 -21.14 -17.93 17.94
C VAL A 85 -20.68 -16.53 17.56
N ARG A 86 -21.66 -15.64 17.39
CA ARG A 86 -21.44 -14.21 17.15
C ARG A 86 -21.12 -13.53 18.46
N ILE A 87 -20.19 -12.60 18.41
CA ILE A 87 -19.69 -11.92 19.59
C ILE A 87 -20.06 -10.44 19.52
N GLY A 88 -20.59 -9.93 20.63
CA GLY A 88 -20.91 -8.54 20.85
C GLY A 88 -19.69 -7.70 21.27
N LEU A 89 -19.93 -6.43 21.51
CA LEU A 89 -18.88 -5.45 21.81
C LEU A 89 -18.06 -5.80 23.06
N GLN A 90 -18.71 -6.36 24.08
CA GLN A 90 -18.13 -6.75 25.37
C GLN A 90 -17.81 -8.25 25.47
N GLY A 91 -17.92 -9.01 24.37
CA GLY A 91 -17.69 -10.45 24.40
C GLY A 91 -18.95 -11.30 24.62
N GLU A 92 -20.13 -10.69 24.65
CA GLU A 92 -21.40 -11.39 24.82
C GLU A 92 -21.78 -12.23 23.59
N GLU A 93 -22.43 -13.38 23.81
CA GLU A 93 -22.96 -14.21 22.74
C GLU A 93 -24.20 -13.56 22.14
N ALA A 94 -24.13 -13.23 20.86
CA ALA A 94 -25.15 -12.44 20.16
C ALA A 94 -25.79 -13.22 18.98
N GLY A 95 -26.01 -14.52 19.21
CA GLY A 95 -26.58 -15.46 18.24
C GLY A 95 -25.54 -16.28 17.50
N VAL A 96 -26.00 -17.10 16.55
CA VAL A 96 -25.17 -18.09 15.84
C VAL A 96 -25.22 -17.81 14.34
N ILE A 97 -24.16 -18.18 13.62
CA ILE A 97 -24.15 -18.17 12.16
C ILE A 97 -24.96 -19.36 11.63
N ASP A 98 -25.95 -19.04 10.79
CA ASP A 98 -26.75 -20.04 10.06
C ASP A 98 -25.96 -20.64 8.89
N ALA A 99 -26.36 -21.84 8.46
CA ALA A 99 -25.75 -22.58 7.36
C ALA A 99 -25.69 -21.75 6.07
N GLN A 100 -26.76 -21.02 5.74
CA GLN A 100 -26.81 -20.17 4.54
C GLN A 100 -25.77 -19.05 4.58
N GLN A 101 -25.55 -18.46 5.76
CA GLN A 101 -24.58 -17.38 5.94
C GLN A 101 -23.14 -17.91 5.87
N ALA A 102 -22.90 -19.09 6.43
CA ALA A 102 -21.61 -19.77 6.33
C ALA A 102 -21.29 -20.15 4.88
N GLU A 103 -22.26 -20.67 4.12
CA GLU A 103 -22.08 -21.02 2.72
C GLU A 103 -21.74 -19.77 1.88
N HIS A 104 -22.50 -18.69 2.06
CA HIS A 104 -22.22 -17.43 1.37
C HIS A 104 -20.82 -16.88 1.69
N ALA A 105 -20.38 -16.98 2.95
CA ALA A 105 -19.04 -16.58 3.35
C ALA A 105 -17.95 -17.44 2.67
N ALA A 106 -18.15 -18.76 2.60
CA ALA A 106 -17.25 -19.68 1.92
C ALA A 106 -17.16 -19.39 0.41
N GLN A 107 -18.30 -19.15 -0.25
CA GLN A 107 -18.36 -18.76 -1.66
C GLN A 107 -17.63 -17.43 -1.91
N THR A 108 -17.86 -16.43 -1.05
CA THR A 108 -17.18 -15.12 -1.13
C THR A 108 -15.66 -15.27 -0.95
N LEU A 109 -15.22 -16.14 -0.04
CA LEU A 109 -13.80 -16.42 0.18
C LEU A 109 -13.15 -17.08 -1.06
N ALA A 110 -13.84 -18.02 -1.70
CA ALA A 110 -13.37 -18.64 -2.93
C ALA A 110 -13.25 -17.62 -4.07
N ALA A 111 -14.28 -16.79 -4.27
CA ALA A 111 -14.28 -15.73 -5.28
C ALA A 111 -13.18 -14.69 -5.05
N ALA A 112 -12.99 -14.27 -3.79
CA ALA A 112 -11.96 -13.30 -3.43
C ALA A 112 -10.53 -13.84 -3.64
N LYS A 113 -10.29 -15.12 -3.35
CA LYS A 113 -9.01 -15.78 -3.63
C LYS A 113 -8.74 -15.87 -5.13
N ALA A 114 -9.74 -16.23 -5.93
CA ALA A 114 -9.61 -16.28 -7.39
C ALA A 114 -9.25 -14.91 -7.97
N ALA A 115 -10.04 -13.88 -7.65
CA ALA A 115 -9.80 -12.52 -8.12
C ALA A 115 -8.44 -11.95 -7.68
N TYR A 116 -7.97 -12.30 -6.47
CA TYR A 116 -6.65 -11.90 -5.99
C TYR A 116 -5.53 -12.58 -6.79
N SER A 117 -5.67 -13.88 -7.08
CA SER A 117 -4.68 -14.63 -7.85
C SER A 117 -4.52 -14.08 -9.27
N GLU A 118 -5.63 -13.71 -9.92
CA GLU A 118 -5.65 -13.12 -11.26
C GLU A 118 -4.98 -11.75 -11.27
N ARG A 119 -5.39 -10.85 -10.38
CA ARG A 119 -4.76 -9.52 -10.24
C ARG A 119 -3.27 -9.62 -9.94
N ARG A 120 -2.87 -10.56 -9.07
CA ARG A 120 -1.46 -10.75 -8.72
C ARG A 120 -0.66 -11.30 -9.90
N ALA A 121 -1.24 -12.17 -10.71
CA ALA A 121 -0.61 -12.68 -11.93
C ALA A 121 -0.42 -11.55 -12.97
N GLU A 122 -1.41 -10.67 -13.14
CA GLU A 122 -1.30 -9.51 -14.03
C GLU A 122 -0.22 -8.53 -13.56
N GLN A 123 -0.22 -8.17 -12.27
CA GLN A 123 0.78 -7.29 -11.68
C GLN A 123 2.19 -7.89 -11.82
N MET A 124 2.36 -9.20 -11.59
CA MET A 124 3.64 -9.87 -11.78
C MET A 124 4.10 -9.84 -13.25
N LYS A 125 3.19 -10.02 -14.21
CA LYS A 125 3.51 -9.90 -15.64
C LYS A 125 3.96 -8.49 -15.99
N GLU A 126 3.28 -7.47 -15.47
CA GLU A 126 3.62 -6.07 -15.70
C GLU A 126 4.96 -5.69 -15.06
N GLN A 127 5.19 -6.09 -13.81
CA GLN A 127 6.46 -5.91 -13.11
C GLN A 127 7.62 -6.60 -13.86
N ARG A 128 7.44 -7.85 -14.33
CA ARG A 128 8.47 -8.54 -15.14
C ARG A 128 8.75 -7.81 -16.46
N LYS A 129 7.72 -7.28 -17.12
CA LYS A 129 7.90 -6.45 -18.33
C LYS A 129 8.68 -5.17 -18.04
N ALA A 130 8.35 -4.48 -16.94
CA ALA A 130 9.04 -3.26 -16.52
C ALA A 130 10.52 -3.53 -16.16
N GLN A 131 10.78 -4.56 -15.35
CA GLN A 131 12.13 -5.00 -14.99
C GLN A 131 12.95 -5.39 -16.22
N ARG A 132 12.35 -6.12 -17.18
CA ARG A 132 13.02 -6.49 -18.43
C ARG A 132 13.39 -5.26 -19.25
N LYS A 133 12.48 -4.28 -19.38
CA LYS A 133 12.76 -3.02 -20.09
C LYS A 133 13.89 -2.24 -19.44
N GLU A 134 13.87 -2.09 -18.11
CA GLU A 134 14.93 -1.41 -17.36
C GLU A 134 16.28 -2.13 -17.50
N PHE A 135 16.30 -3.47 -17.44
CA PHE A 135 17.52 -4.25 -17.64
C PHE A 135 18.14 -4.01 -19.03
N PHE A 136 17.35 -4.09 -20.11
CA PHE A 136 17.87 -3.83 -21.46
C PHE A 136 18.32 -2.38 -21.66
N LYS A 137 17.62 -1.41 -21.05
CA LYS A 137 18.00 0.00 -21.08
C LYS A 137 19.33 0.26 -20.38
N GLN A 138 19.54 -0.35 -19.20
CA GLN A 138 20.81 -0.25 -18.49
C GLN A 138 21.94 -0.89 -19.28
N LYS A 139 21.73 -2.09 -19.84
CA LYS A 139 22.73 -2.78 -20.67
C LYS A 139 23.13 -1.95 -21.90
N ALA A 140 22.15 -1.34 -22.59
CA ALA A 140 22.41 -0.46 -23.73
C ALA A 140 23.19 0.81 -23.34
N ARG A 141 22.91 1.38 -22.16
CA ARG A 141 23.64 2.54 -21.64
C ARG A 141 25.08 2.19 -21.28
N GLU A 142 25.29 1.04 -20.66
CA GLU A 142 26.62 0.53 -20.30
C GLU A 142 27.46 0.24 -21.56
N GLU A 143 26.86 -0.40 -22.57
CA GLU A 143 27.52 -0.66 -23.85
C GLU A 143 27.92 0.64 -24.58
N ASN A 144 27.02 1.63 -24.63
CA ASN A 144 27.33 2.93 -25.21
C ASN A 144 28.42 3.68 -24.41
N ALA A 145 28.42 3.58 -23.08
CA ALA A 145 29.45 4.18 -22.24
C ALA A 145 30.83 3.53 -22.49
N LYS A 146 30.89 2.20 -22.64
CA LYS A 146 32.11 1.46 -22.99
C LYS A 146 32.63 1.86 -24.38
N LYS A 147 31.77 1.87 -25.40
CA LYS A 147 32.13 2.33 -26.76
C LYS A 147 32.67 3.75 -26.78
N ARG A 148 32.08 4.67 -26.01
CA ARG A 148 32.53 6.08 -25.92
C ARG A 148 33.84 6.25 -25.13
N ALA A 149 34.11 5.35 -24.17
CA ALA A 149 35.37 5.33 -23.44
C ALA A 149 36.52 4.78 -24.31
N GLU A 150 36.25 3.74 -25.12
CA GLU A 150 37.21 3.20 -26.10
C GLU A 150 37.52 4.21 -27.21
N SER A 151 36.51 4.90 -27.77
CA SER A 151 36.73 5.91 -28.80
C SER A 151 37.55 7.11 -28.30
N LYS A 152 37.37 7.52 -27.03
CA LYS A 152 38.19 8.56 -26.39
C LYS A 152 39.63 8.10 -26.11
N LYS A 153 39.88 6.80 -25.97
CA LYS A 153 41.22 6.25 -25.74
C LYS A 153 42.03 6.11 -27.04
N SER A 154 41.36 5.95 -28.18
CA SER A 154 41.97 6.01 -29.52
C SER A 154 42.21 7.44 -30.04
N GLU A 155 41.68 8.46 -29.36
CA GLU A 155 41.74 9.87 -29.77
C GLU A 155 42.48 10.72 -28.71
N ALA A 156 43.65 10.26 -28.26
CA ALA A 156 44.59 11.10 -27.52
C ALA A 156 45.41 11.97 -28.51
N PRO A 157 45.72 13.23 -28.17
CA PRO A 157 45.79 14.31 -29.14
C PRO A 157 47.15 14.38 -29.85
N LYS A 158 47.15 14.40 -31.18
CA LYS A 158 48.27 14.94 -31.97
C LYS A 158 48.44 16.47 -31.80
N ALA A 159 47.56 17.12 -31.04
CA ALA A 159 47.46 18.57 -30.92
C ALA A 159 48.14 19.18 -29.67
N SER A 160 49.02 18.46 -28.97
CA SER A 160 49.71 19.00 -27.77
C SER A 160 51.08 19.63 -28.05
N LEU A 161 51.77 19.27 -29.14
CA LEU A 161 53.08 19.83 -29.47
C LEU A 161 52.99 21.16 -30.23
N GLU A 162 52.03 21.32 -31.14
CA GLU A 162 51.81 22.58 -31.86
C GLU A 162 51.28 23.70 -30.95
N SER A 163 50.46 23.37 -29.94
CA SER A 163 49.93 24.34 -28.99
C SER A 163 50.95 24.84 -27.98
N LEU A 164 51.97 24.03 -27.65
CA LEU A 164 53.07 24.43 -26.76
C LEU A 164 54.09 25.31 -27.49
N ALA A 165 54.41 25.01 -28.74
CA ALA A 165 55.31 25.83 -29.57
C ALA A 165 54.72 27.23 -29.88
N ALA A 166 53.40 27.32 -30.04
CA ALA A 166 52.71 28.60 -30.27
C ALA A 166 52.64 29.52 -29.02
N LEU A 167 52.91 28.99 -27.83
CA LEU A 167 52.89 29.75 -26.57
C LEU A 167 54.27 30.30 -26.21
N GLU A 168 55.36 29.59 -26.54
CA GLU A 168 56.73 30.07 -26.32
C GLU A 168 57.13 31.25 -27.22
N SER A 169 56.62 31.32 -28.45
CA SER A 169 56.96 32.43 -29.36
C SER A 169 56.37 33.78 -28.94
N LYS A 170 55.32 33.78 -28.11
CA LYS A 170 54.64 35.00 -27.63
C LYS A 170 55.29 35.59 -26.37
N PHE A 171 56.05 34.82 -25.59
CA PHE A 171 56.66 35.29 -24.35
C PHE A 171 58.12 35.77 -24.47
N SER A 172 58.80 35.52 -25.61
CA SER A 172 60.21 35.91 -25.79
C SER A 172 60.41 37.36 -26.26
N LYS A 173 59.38 38.04 -26.79
CA LYS A 173 59.53 39.40 -27.36
C LYS A 173 59.24 40.49 -26.32
N GLY A 174 60.13 40.65 -25.36
CA GLY A 174 59.95 41.67 -24.31
C GLY A 174 61.08 41.80 -23.29
N LYS A 175 62.34 41.94 -23.74
CA LYS A 175 63.41 42.59 -22.96
C LYS A 175 64.47 43.14 -23.91
N LYS A 176 64.37 44.42 -24.23
CA LYS A 176 65.48 45.34 -24.48
C LYS A 176 65.11 46.68 -23.87
#